data_AF-A0A3A9ZRB8-F1
#
_entry.id   AF-A0A3A9ZRB8-F1
#
_cell.length_a   1.000
_cell.length_b   1.000
_cell.length_c   1.000
_cell.angle_alpha   90.00
_cell.angle_beta   90.00
_cell.angle_gamma   90.00
#
_symmetry.space_group_name_H-M   'P 1'
#
loop_
_entity.id
_entity.type
_entity.pdbx_description
1 polymer ?
#
loop_
_entity_poly.entity_id
_entity_poly.type
_entity_poly.pdbx_seq_one_letter_code
_entity_poly.pdbx_strand_id
1 'polypeptide(L)' 'MGMMVAARRVETATSVVRYEFGFEDHFDRVLTIDPTTLEARVEDGNFDSAASAITAKIVNAWRSGGEFPPRIIFAS' A
#
# COMPACT_ATOMS: atom_id res chain seq x y z
N MET A 1 3.94 -21.89 -1.18
CA MET A 1 2.90 -21.36 -2.08
C MET A 1 2.66 -19.94 -1.61
N GLY A 2 3.26 -18.95 -2.27
CA GLY A 2 3.25 -17.56 -1.81
C GLY A 2 1.93 -16.90 -2.19
N MET A 3 1.25 -16.28 -1.21
CA MET A 3 0.05 -15.49 -1.49
C MET A 3 0.46 -14.19 -2.17
N MET A 4 -0.12 -13.86 -3.32
CA MET A 4 0.13 -12.57 -3.97
C MET A 4 -0.82 -11.51 -3.41
N VAL A 5 -0.24 -10.45 -2.88
CA VAL A 5 -0.94 -9.25 -2.44
C VAL A 5 -0.71 -8.16 -3.49
N ALA A 6 -1.78 -7.57 -3.98
CA ALA A 6 -1.72 -6.43 -4.88
C ALA A 6 -2.22 -5.18 -4.16
N ALA A 7 -1.63 -4.03 -4.49
CA ALA A 7 -2.11 -2.71 -4.08
C ALA A 7 -2.26 -1.81 -5.32
N ARG A 8 -3.37 -1.08 -5.39
CA ARG A 8 -3.61 -0.05 -6.41
C ARG A 8 -3.81 1.30 -5.73
N ARG A 9 -3.17 2.33 -6.26
CA ARG A 9 -3.37 3.71 -5.82
C ARG A 9 -4.75 4.16 -6.29
N VAL A 10 -5.60 4.56 -5.37
CA VAL A 10 -6.98 5.00 -5.68
C VAL A 10 -7.07 6.52 -5.68
N GLU A 11 -6.43 7.14 -4.69
CA GLU A 11 -6.50 8.58 -4.49
C GLU A 11 -5.15 9.08 -4.01
N THR A 12 -4.74 10.23 -4.53
CA THR A 12 -3.54 10.93 -4.09
C THR A 12 -4.00 12.31 -3.63
N ALA A 13 -4.32 12.43 -2.34
CA ALA A 13 -4.60 13.71 -1.72
C ALA A 13 -3.28 14.36 -1.29
N THR A 14 -3.25 15.69 -1.20
CA THR A 14 -2.04 16.43 -0.78
C THR A 14 -1.51 16.02 0.59
N SER A 15 -2.37 15.47 1.45
CA SER A 15 -2.01 15.03 2.81
C SER A 15 -1.84 13.52 2.97
N VAL A 16 -2.47 12.69 2.14
CA VAL A 16 -2.44 11.23 2.25
C VAL A 16 -2.58 10.57 0.89
N VAL A 17 -1.86 9.46 0.69
CA VAL A 17 -2.00 8.60 -0.48
C VAL A 17 -2.79 7.37 -0.08
N ARG A 18 -3.89 7.09 -0.78
CA ARG A 18 -4.76 5.95 -0.55
C ARG A 18 -4.47 4.84 -1.55
N TYR A 19 -4.31 3.64 -1.02
CA TYR A 19 -4.13 2.40 -1.74
C TYR A 19 -5.21 1.41 -1.33
N GLU A 20 -5.93 0.86 -2.29
CA GLU A 20 -6.69 -0.36 -2.06
C GLU A 20 -5.76 -1.55 -2.24
N PHE A 21 -5.74 -2.46 -1.29
CA PHE A 21 -4.92 -3.67 -1.37
C PHE A 21 -5.68 -4.90 -0.90
N GLY A 22 -5.18 -6.05 -1.35
CA GLY A 22 -5.67 -7.34 -0.91
C GLY A 22 -5.09 -8.49 -1.74
N PHE A 23 -5.64 -9.68 -1.53
CA PHE A 23 -5.14 -10.91 -2.16
C PHE A 23 -5.81 -11.10 -3.51
N GLU A 24 -5.00 -11.20 -4.58
CA GLU A 24 -5.28 -11.45 -6.02
C GLU A 24 -6.62 -10.98 -6.62
N ASP A 25 -7.76 -11.28 -5.98
CA ASP A 25 -9.13 -11.01 -6.44
C ASP A 25 -9.98 -10.16 -5.46
N HIS A 26 -9.54 -9.94 -4.21
CA HIS A 26 -10.29 -9.18 -3.20
C HIS A 26 -9.52 -7.94 -2.70
N PHE A 27 -9.73 -6.80 -3.35
CA PHE A 27 -9.29 -5.48 -2.89
C PHE A 27 -10.30 -4.90 -1.88
N ASP A 28 -10.37 -5.49 -0.69
CA ASP A 28 -11.36 -5.10 0.32
C ASP A 28 -10.81 -4.07 1.34
N ARG A 29 -9.50 -3.82 1.32
CA ARG A 29 -8.82 -3.05 2.37
C ARG A 29 -8.20 -1.78 1.82
N VAL A 30 -8.32 -0.69 2.58
CA VAL A 30 -7.72 0.60 2.24
C VAL A 30 -6.55 0.88 3.17
N LEU A 31 -5.38 1.09 2.57
CA LEU A 31 -4.15 1.57 3.18
C LEU A 31 -3.99 3.06 2.88
N THR A 32 -3.89 3.88 3.90
CA THR A 32 -3.51 5.29 3.80
C THR A 32 -2.04 5.43 4.19
N ILE A 33 -1.28 6.20 3.40
CA ILE A 33 0.11 6.53 3.68
C ILE A 33 0.23 8.04 3.71
N ASP A 34 0.72 8.58 4.81
CA ASP A 34 1.10 9.99 4.89
C ASP A 34 2.46 10.19 4.19
N PRO A 35 2.55 10.95 3.10
CA PRO A 35 3.80 11.10 2.35
C PRO A 35 4.85 11.96 3.09
N THR A 36 4.44 12.70 4.13
CA THR A 36 5.31 13.58 4.92
C THR A 36 5.99 12.81 6.05
N THR A 37 5.22 11.97 6.76
CA THR A 37 5.69 11.18 7.91
C THR A 37 6.01 9.73 7.56
N LEU A 38 5.55 9.25 6.41
CA LEU A 38 5.58 7.84 5.99
C LEU A 38 4.82 6.91 6.92
N GLU A 39 3.89 7.47 7.68
CA GLU A 39 3.01 6.69 8.53
C GLU A 39 1.94 6.00 7.67
N ALA A 40 1.83 4.69 7.82
CA ALA A 40 0.88 3.87 7.09
C ALA A 40 -0.18 3.32 8.02
N ARG A 41 -1.45 3.45 7.64
CA ARG A 41 -2.59 3.00 8.41
C ARG A 41 -3.58 2.27 7.52
N VAL A 42 -4.23 1.26 8.06
CA VAL A 42 -5.38 0.61 7.41
C VAL A 42 -6.67 1.17 7.98
N GLU A 43 -7.65 1.45 7.13
CA GLU A 43 -8.97 1.94 7.59
C GLU A 43 -9.73 0.89 8.41
N ASP A 44 -9.50 -0.39 8.13
CA ASP A 44 -10.05 -1.52 8.90
C ASP A 44 -9.34 -1.71 10.27
N GLY A 45 -8.26 -0.99 10.54
CA GLY A 45 -7.54 -1.02 11.82
C GLY A 45 -6.63 -2.24 12.05
N ASN A 46 -6.75 -3.31 11.24
CA ASN A 46 -5.92 -4.50 11.40
C ASN A 46 -4.62 -4.45 10.57
N PHE A 47 -3.53 -3.91 11.10
CA PHE A 47 -2.28 -3.81 10.35
C PHE A 47 -1.47 -5.14 10.36
N ASP A 48 -1.83 -6.07 9.47
CA ASP A 48 -1.16 -7.38 9.36
C ASP A 48 0.17 -7.34 8.59
N SER A 49 0.88 -8.48 8.57
CA SER A 49 2.10 -8.69 7.79
C SER A 49 1.98 -8.30 6.31
N ALA A 50 0.81 -8.52 5.68
CA ALA A 50 0.56 -8.13 4.30
C ALA A 50 0.55 -6.60 4.13
N ALA A 51 -0.11 -5.87 5.04
CA ALA A 51 -0.15 -4.41 5.04
C ALA A 51 1.25 -3.82 5.26
N SER A 52 2.01 -4.41 6.19
CA SER A 52 3.40 -4.03 6.44
C SER A 52 4.31 -4.24 5.22
N ALA A 53 4.23 -5.42 4.60
CA ALA A 53 5.04 -5.76 3.43
C ALA A 53 4.75 -4.85 2.23
N ILE A 54 3.46 -4.60 1.95
CA ILE A 54 3.08 -3.75 0.81
C ILE A 54 3.42 -2.28 1.06
N THR A 55 3.25 -1.80 2.30
CA THR A 55 3.68 -0.46 2.71
C THR A 55 5.18 -0.28 2.46
N ALA A 56 6.00 -1.22 2.93
CA ALA A 56 7.45 -1.16 2.75
C ALA A 56 7.85 -1.09 1.28
N LYS A 57 7.17 -1.87 0.42
CA LYS A 57 7.40 -1.84 -1.04
C LYS A 57 7.00 -0.51 -1.67
N ILE A 58 5.85 0.05 -1.30
CA ILE A 58 5.38 1.35 -1.79
C ILE A 58 6.36 2.46 -1.39
N VAL A 59 6.75 2.51 -0.11
CA VAL A 59 7.70 3.52 0.41
C VAL A 59 9.07 3.36 -0.25
N ASN A 60 9.54 2.14 -0.48
CA ASN A 60 10.82 1.90 -1.15
C ASN A 60 10.78 2.36 -2.62
N ALA A 61 9.70 2.04 -3.34
CA ALA A 61 9.49 2.50 -4.72
C ALA A 61 9.41 4.03 -4.80
N TRP A 62 8.69 4.67 -3.88
CA TRP A 62 8.64 6.12 -3.80
C TRP A 62 10.01 6.75 -3.51
N ARG A 63 10.78 6.20 -2.57
CA ARG A 63 12.16 6.65 -2.30
C ARG A 63 13.09 6.50 -3.50
N SER A 64 12.89 5.47 -4.32
CA SER A 64 13.71 5.22 -5.50
C SER A 64 13.28 6.01 -6.73
N GLY A 65 11.98 6.24 -6.91
CA GLY A 65 11.40 6.84 -8.12
C GLY A 65 10.92 8.28 -7.96
N GLY A 66 10.83 8.79 -6.73
CA GLY A 66 10.29 10.11 -6.40
C GLY A 66 8.76 10.22 -6.44
N GLU A 67 8.06 9.21 -6.94
CA GLU A 67 6.60 9.17 -7.01
C GLU A 67 6.01 7.86 -6.47
N PHE A 68 4.85 7.96 -5.83
CA PHE A 68 4.07 6.83 -5.34
C PHE A 68 3.58 5.97 -6.52
N PRO A 69 3.95 4.68 -6.61
CA PRO A 69 3.60 3.87 -7.76
C PRO A 69 2.08 3.69 -7.90
N PRO A 70 1.52 3.70 -9.11
CA PRO A 70 0.08 3.54 -9.32
C PRO A 70 -0.41 2.12 -8.98
N ARG A 71 0.46 1.11 -9.10
CA ARG A 71 0.17 -0.29 -8.74
C ARG A 71 1.44 -0.98 -8.26
N ILE A 72 1.30 -1.82 -7.23
CA ILE A 72 2.34 -2.73 -6.75
C ILE A 72 1.76 -4.12 -6.57
N ILE A 73 2.57 -5.13 -6.88
CA ILE A 73 2.24 -6.54 -6.64
C ILE A 73 3.40 -7.12 -5.83
N PHE A 74 3.06 -7.88 -4.80
CA PHE A 74 4.00 -8.51 -3.90
C PHE A 74 3.62 -9.98 -3.72
N ALA A 75 4.57 -10.89 -3.94
CA ALA A 75 4.45 -12.29 -3.54
C ALA A 75 5.19 -12.46 -2.21
N SER A 76 4.48 -12.91 -1.18
CA SER A 76 5.07 -13.22 0.13
C SER A 76 5.63 -14.63 0.22
#